data_AF-A0A845ZVI8-F1
#
_entry.id   AF-A0A845ZVI8-F1
#
_cell.length_a   1.000
_cell.length_b   1.000
_cell.length_c   1.000
_cell.angle_alpha   90.00
_cell.angle_beta   90.00
_cell.angle_gamma   90.00
#
_symmetry.space_group_name_H-M   'P 1'
#
loop_
_entity.id
_entity.type
_entity.pdbx_description
1 polymer ?
#
loop_
_entity_poly.entity_id
_entity_poly.type
_entity_poly.pdbx_seq_one_letter_code
_entity_poly.pdbx_strand_id
1 'polypeptide(L)'
;VGESERIHGHSDRFLAENGRNAKHVFGEFFEFVGDSLLVGHNVGFDIKMVTAQAQKAGVSYPKKLQWEDTLELANRFIESERYSLEVLAEHLNLTHLPSHKAMDDVETTIDLLALLIPLVERRADYRQALVYRYGEVFEGLAEQVEHWRDVSQSLRPSDLLDTLLVESGLYNYYQSQKKRLQNIHNLLRFFQAQDDPNLHPDTALRSIIEFTALAKNLDRVSQDNNQVPIITVHQSKGLEFDSIFIAGAVQNEFPNYFSVRDNNLEEERRLFYVAMTRAKQRLFISAYSQDASGFSKKISNFIIQIPKECIQ
;
A
#
# COMPACT_ATOMS: atom_id res chain seq x y z
N VAL A 1 -12.08 -3.25 27.21
CA VAL A 1 -12.10 -3.50 25.75
C VAL A 1 -13.36 -2.83 25.21
N GLY A 2 -13.24 -1.77 24.40
CA GLY A 2 -14.35 -0.82 24.14
C GLY A 2 -14.96 -0.85 22.74
N GLU A 3 -14.55 -1.77 21.86
CA GLU A 3 -15.12 -1.93 20.51
C GLU A 3 -15.48 -3.39 20.17
N SER A 4 -14.79 -4.36 20.77
CA SER A 4 -15.02 -5.80 20.57
C SER A 4 -16.47 -6.21 20.88
N GLU A 5 -17.03 -5.73 22.00
CA GLU A 5 -18.44 -6.00 22.37
C GLU A 5 -19.44 -5.51 21.31
N ARG A 6 -19.16 -4.39 20.63
CA ARG A 6 -20.03 -3.88 19.55
C ARG A 6 -19.95 -4.73 18.29
N ILE A 7 -18.85 -5.44 18.06
CA ILE A 7 -18.61 -6.21 16.83
C ILE A 7 -19.17 -7.63 16.98
N HIS A 8 -18.80 -8.33 18.06
CA HIS A 8 -19.17 -9.74 18.25
C HIS A 8 -20.29 -9.96 19.28
N GLY A 9 -20.76 -8.91 19.97
CA GLY A 9 -21.90 -8.98 20.89
C GLY A 9 -21.65 -9.70 22.23
N HIS A 10 -20.39 -10.02 22.57
CA HIS A 10 -20.05 -10.64 23.86
C HIS A 10 -19.45 -9.60 24.80
N SER A 11 -20.10 -9.37 25.94
CA SER A 11 -19.60 -8.45 26.97
C SER A 11 -18.60 -9.16 27.89
N ASP A 12 -17.74 -8.39 28.57
CA ASP A 12 -16.88 -8.92 29.63
C ASP A 12 -17.70 -9.61 30.73
N ARG A 13 -18.91 -9.10 31.00
CA ARG A 13 -19.87 -9.73 31.93
C ARG A 13 -20.35 -11.09 31.42
N PHE A 14 -20.73 -11.18 30.13
CA PHE A 14 -21.15 -12.44 29.52
C PHE A 14 -20.03 -13.49 29.58
N LEU A 15 -18.78 -13.09 29.30
CA LEU A 15 -17.62 -13.97 29.38
C LEU A 15 -17.28 -14.37 30.82
N ALA A 16 -17.48 -13.50 31.81
CA ALA A 16 -17.32 -13.86 33.21
C ALA A 16 -18.37 -14.88 33.69
N GLU A 17 -19.60 -14.77 33.18
CA GLU A 17 -20.72 -15.65 33.56
C GLU A 17 -20.74 -16.98 32.78
N ASN A 18 -20.37 -16.98 31.50
CA ASN A 18 -20.52 -18.11 30.59
C ASN A 18 -19.19 -18.61 30.00
N GLY A 19 -18.10 -17.89 30.22
CA GLY A 19 -16.79 -18.25 29.70
C GLY A 19 -16.25 -19.53 30.33
N ARG A 20 -15.64 -20.36 29.50
CA ARG A 20 -14.99 -21.60 29.93
C ARG A 20 -13.50 -21.37 30.10
N ASN A 21 -12.86 -22.22 30.91
CA ASN A 21 -11.42 -22.13 31.12
C ASN A 21 -10.67 -22.31 29.78
N ALA A 22 -9.80 -21.35 29.43
CA ALA A 22 -9.08 -21.34 28.16
C ALA A 22 -8.28 -22.63 27.91
N LYS A 23 -7.66 -23.20 28.95
CA LYS A 23 -6.89 -24.44 28.83
C LYS A 23 -7.78 -25.62 28.38
N HIS A 24 -9.00 -25.70 28.91
CA HIS A 24 -9.95 -26.74 28.52
C HIS A 24 -10.52 -26.49 27.12
N VAL A 25 -10.88 -25.25 26.80
CA VAL A 25 -11.42 -24.90 25.47
C VAL A 25 -10.41 -25.18 24.36
N PHE A 26 -9.15 -24.74 24.52
CA PHE A 26 -8.12 -25.03 23.54
C PHE A 26 -7.79 -26.52 23.47
N GLY A 27 -7.78 -27.24 24.60
CA GLY A 27 -7.60 -28.69 24.62
C GLY A 27 -8.67 -29.43 23.80
N GLU A 28 -9.95 -29.13 24.06
CA GLU A 28 -11.08 -29.68 23.31
C GLU A 28 -11.05 -29.29 21.84
N PHE A 29 -10.66 -28.05 21.52
CA PHE A 29 -10.53 -27.60 20.14
C PHE A 29 -9.48 -28.42 19.39
N PHE A 30 -8.27 -28.58 19.92
CA PHE A 30 -7.23 -29.36 19.22
C PHE A 30 -7.56 -30.86 19.16
N GLU A 31 -8.25 -31.40 20.17
CA GLU A 31 -8.77 -32.77 20.13
C GLU A 31 -9.84 -32.95 19.05
N PHE A 32 -10.77 -31.99 18.94
CA PHE A 32 -11.81 -31.98 17.91
C PHE A 32 -11.22 -31.86 16.50
N VAL A 33 -10.25 -30.97 16.30
CA VAL A 33 -9.58 -30.80 15.00
C VAL A 33 -8.80 -32.05 14.63
N GLY A 34 -8.03 -32.63 15.56
CA GLY A 34 -7.19 -33.80 15.30
C GLY A 34 -6.26 -33.56 14.11
N ASP A 35 -6.31 -34.45 13.11
CA ASP A 35 -5.55 -34.38 11.86
C ASP A 35 -6.35 -33.73 10.70
N SER A 36 -7.48 -33.11 11.00
CA SER A 36 -8.34 -32.50 9.99
C SER A 36 -7.72 -31.23 9.41
N LEU A 37 -7.97 -30.98 8.13
CA LEU A 37 -7.62 -29.72 7.50
C LEU A 37 -8.57 -28.62 7.96
N LEU A 38 -8.02 -27.58 8.59
CA LEU A 38 -8.80 -26.38 8.94
C LEU A 38 -8.99 -25.50 7.72
N VAL A 39 -10.22 -25.09 7.43
CA VAL A 39 -10.49 -24.18 6.33
C VAL A 39 -11.21 -22.96 6.88
N GLY A 40 -10.73 -21.78 6.52
CA GLY A 40 -11.34 -20.51 6.91
C GLY A 40 -11.12 -19.44 5.86
N HIS A 41 -11.64 -18.25 6.11
CA HIS A 41 -11.43 -17.08 5.27
C HIS A 41 -10.52 -16.09 6.01
N ASN A 42 -9.36 -15.77 5.43
CA ASN A 42 -8.29 -15.02 6.12
C ASN A 42 -7.76 -15.73 7.39
N VAL A 43 -7.82 -17.07 7.40
CA VAL A 43 -7.64 -17.93 8.58
C VAL A 43 -6.21 -17.91 9.14
N GLY A 44 -5.23 -17.51 8.33
CA GLY A 44 -3.83 -17.42 8.77
C GLY A 44 -3.65 -16.51 10.00
N PHE A 45 -4.46 -15.46 10.12
CA PHE A 45 -4.49 -14.59 11.30
C PHE A 45 -5.04 -15.33 12.54
N ASP A 46 -6.19 -16.00 12.39
CA ASP A 46 -6.86 -16.73 13.47
C ASP A 46 -6.01 -17.88 14.01
N ILE A 47 -5.34 -18.65 13.14
CA ILE A 47 -4.46 -19.75 13.56
C ILE A 47 -3.29 -19.23 14.41
N LYS A 48 -2.68 -18.11 14.00
CA LYS A 48 -1.61 -17.47 14.78
C LYS A 48 -2.12 -17.01 16.14
N MET A 49 -3.30 -16.40 16.20
CA MET A 49 -3.93 -16.01 17.46
C MET A 49 -4.23 -17.22 18.36
N VAL A 50 -4.87 -18.25 17.81
CA VAL A 50 -5.27 -19.47 18.54
C VAL A 50 -4.05 -20.18 19.11
N THR A 51 -3.00 -20.37 18.31
CA THR A 51 -1.76 -21.03 18.77
C THR A 51 -1.03 -20.22 19.84
N ALA A 52 -0.93 -18.90 19.68
CA ALA A 52 -0.31 -18.03 20.69
C ALA A 52 -1.08 -18.04 22.02
N GLN A 53 -2.42 -18.03 21.98
CA GLN A 53 -3.26 -18.07 23.19
C GLN A 53 -3.26 -19.46 23.85
N ALA A 54 -3.26 -20.53 23.05
CA ALA A 54 -3.11 -21.89 23.55
C ALA A 54 -1.77 -22.08 24.27
N GLN A 55 -0.67 -21.56 23.72
CA GLN A 55 0.64 -21.58 24.35
C GLN A 55 0.63 -20.84 25.70
N LYS A 56 0.03 -19.64 25.76
CA LYS A 56 -0.15 -18.88 27.02
C LYS A 56 -0.99 -19.64 28.04
N ALA A 57 -1.99 -20.40 27.60
CA ALA A 57 -2.82 -21.24 28.46
C ALA A 57 -2.13 -22.56 28.90
N GLY A 58 -0.91 -22.82 28.43
CA GLY A 58 -0.16 -24.04 28.74
C GLY A 58 -0.73 -25.29 28.06
N VAL A 59 -1.37 -25.14 26.90
CA VAL A 59 -1.90 -26.24 26.09
C VAL A 59 -0.88 -26.59 25.02
N SER A 60 -0.50 -27.87 24.95
CA SER A 60 0.27 -28.40 23.82
C SER A 60 -0.65 -28.56 22.62
N TYR A 61 -0.24 -28.03 21.48
CA TYR A 61 -0.94 -28.19 20.20
C TYR A 61 -0.04 -28.92 19.19
N PRO A 62 -0.62 -29.50 18.12
CA PRO A 62 0.15 -30.19 17.09
C PRO A 62 1.24 -29.27 16.51
N LYS A 63 2.45 -29.80 16.31
CA LYS A 63 3.57 -29.03 15.72
C LYS A 63 3.26 -28.48 14.33
N LYS A 64 2.29 -29.07 13.62
CA LYS A 64 1.88 -28.66 12.28
C LYS A 64 0.36 -28.77 12.17
N LEU A 65 -0.35 -27.71 12.54
CA LEU A 65 -1.77 -27.56 12.20
C LEU A 65 -1.86 -27.30 10.69
N GLN A 66 -2.59 -28.16 9.98
CA GLN A 66 -2.86 -27.96 8.56
C GLN A 66 -4.05 -27.02 8.42
N TRP A 67 -3.89 -26.00 7.58
CA TRP A 67 -4.97 -25.09 7.26
C TRP A 67 -4.89 -24.62 5.81
N GLU A 68 -6.04 -24.26 5.24
CA GLU A 68 -6.17 -23.65 3.92
C GLU A 68 -7.03 -22.39 4.02
N ASP A 69 -6.65 -21.37 3.26
CA ASP A 69 -7.30 -20.07 3.27
C ASP A 69 -8.13 -19.83 2.01
N THR A 70 -9.44 -19.76 2.18
CA THR A 70 -10.38 -19.48 1.08
C THR A 70 -10.18 -18.11 0.47
N LEU A 71 -9.59 -17.14 1.18
CA LEU A 71 -9.22 -15.84 0.63
C LEU A 71 -8.11 -16.00 -0.42
N GLU A 72 -7.07 -16.78 -0.12
CA GLU A 72 -6.00 -17.04 -1.08
C GLU A 72 -6.50 -17.83 -2.29
N LEU A 73 -7.37 -18.82 -2.06
CA LEU A 73 -8.00 -19.58 -3.14
C LEU A 73 -8.88 -18.67 -4.02
N ALA A 74 -9.75 -17.86 -3.41
CA ALA A 74 -10.59 -16.92 -4.13
C ALA A 74 -9.76 -15.93 -4.96
N ASN A 75 -8.69 -15.38 -4.40
CA ASN A 75 -7.78 -14.48 -5.11
C ASN A 75 -7.21 -15.12 -6.39
N ARG A 76 -6.90 -16.43 -6.36
CA ARG A 76 -6.31 -17.15 -7.49
C ARG A 76 -7.34 -17.57 -8.54
N PHE A 77 -8.58 -17.85 -8.16
CA PHE A 77 -9.55 -18.54 -9.01
C PHE A 77 -10.80 -17.71 -9.34
N ILE A 78 -11.01 -16.58 -8.68
CA ILE A 78 -12.19 -15.72 -8.83
C ILE A 78 -11.72 -14.32 -9.21
N GLU A 79 -12.37 -13.71 -10.18
CA GLU A 79 -12.14 -12.31 -10.55
C GLU A 79 -13.05 -11.42 -9.68
N SER A 80 -12.45 -10.61 -8.80
CA SER A 80 -13.18 -9.68 -7.94
C SER A 80 -12.34 -8.44 -7.65
N GLU A 81 -12.98 -7.31 -7.41
CA GLU A 81 -12.30 -6.08 -6.99
C GLU A 81 -11.74 -6.19 -5.56
N ARG A 82 -12.42 -6.95 -4.70
CA ARG A 82 -12.02 -7.22 -3.32
C ARG A 82 -12.34 -8.66 -2.94
N TYR A 83 -11.56 -9.20 -2.01
CA TYR A 83 -11.66 -10.60 -1.59
C TYR A 83 -12.06 -10.75 -0.13
N SER A 84 -12.76 -9.77 0.46
CA SER A 84 -13.37 -9.97 1.78
C SER A 84 -14.56 -10.92 1.66
N LEU A 85 -14.90 -11.60 2.76
CA LEU A 85 -15.96 -12.59 2.76
C LEU A 85 -17.30 -11.96 2.37
N GLU A 86 -17.59 -10.74 2.84
CA GLU A 86 -18.81 -9.99 2.53
C GLU A 86 -18.91 -9.72 1.03
N VAL A 87 -17.84 -9.19 0.42
CA VAL A 87 -17.83 -8.84 -0.99
C VAL A 87 -17.95 -10.09 -1.86
N LEU A 88 -17.27 -11.17 -1.50
CA LEU A 88 -17.37 -12.43 -2.25
C LEU A 88 -18.75 -13.07 -2.10
N ALA A 89 -19.35 -12.99 -0.91
CA ALA A 89 -20.69 -13.51 -0.66
C ALA A 89 -21.74 -12.82 -1.54
N GLU A 90 -21.69 -11.49 -1.62
CA GLU A 90 -22.55 -10.70 -2.50
C GLU A 90 -22.23 -10.95 -3.98
N HIS A 91 -20.95 -10.90 -4.37
CA HIS A 91 -20.52 -11.04 -5.75
C HIS A 91 -20.91 -12.40 -6.36
N LEU A 92 -20.78 -13.47 -5.59
CA LEU A 92 -21.06 -14.84 -6.02
C LEU A 92 -22.51 -15.27 -5.73
N ASN A 93 -23.31 -14.41 -5.09
CA ASN A 93 -24.66 -14.72 -4.62
C ASN A 93 -24.69 -16.01 -3.77
N LEU A 94 -23.85 -16.07 -2.74
CA LEU A 94 -23.82 -17.19 -1.79
C LEU A 94 -25.15 -17.30 -1.02
N THR A 95 -25.42 -18.48 -0.47
CA THR A 95 -26.68 -18.74 0.24
C THR A 95 -26.68 -18.04 1.59
N HIS A 96 -25.56 -18.13 2.31
CA HIS A 96 -25.35 -17.48 3.60
C HIS A 96 -24.54 -16.19 3.43
N LEU A 97 -24.90 -15.17 4.21
CA LEU A 97 -24.19 -13.90 4.25
C LEU A 97 -23.49 -13.74 5.61
N PRO A 98 -22.25 -13.24 5.61
CA PRO A 98 -21.49 -13.04 6.84
C PRO A 98 -22.14 -11.91 7.65
N SER A 99 -22.11 -12.07 8.98
CA SER A 99 -22.71 -11.11 9.91
C SER A 99 -21.76 -10.68 11.03
N HIS A 100 -20.48 -11.08 10.92
CA HIS A 100 -19.47 -10.98 11.98
C HIS A 100 -19.78 -11.82 13.22
N LYS A 101 -20.78 -12.71 13.13
CA LYS A 101 -20.98 -13.82 14.06
C LYS A 101 -20.24 -15.03 13.52
N ALA A 102 -19.49 -15.68 14.41
CA ALA A 102 -18.61 -16.78 14.04
C ALA A 102 -19.30 -17.91 13.25
N MET A 103 -20.55 -18.25 13.57
CA MET A 103 -21.25 -19.35 12.86
C MET A 103 -21.71 -18.93 11.47
N ASP A 104 -22.29 -17.74 11.33
CA ASP A 104 -22.75 -17.21 10.04
C ASP A 104 -21.56 -17.09 9.07
N ASP A 105 -20.40 -16.61 9.56
CA ASP A 105 -19.18 -16.49 8.76
C ASP A 105 -18.61 -17.87 8.36
N VAL A 106 -18.75 -18.89 9.22
CA VAL A 106 -18.39 -20.29 8.89
C VAL A 106 -19.32 -20.84 7.80
N GLU A 107 -20.63 -20.62 7.89
CA GLU A 107 -21.59 -21.06 6.87
C GLU A 107 -21.32 -20.41 5.51
N THR A 108 -21.06 -19.09 5.47
CA THR A 108 -20.64 -18.41 4.24
C THR A 108 -19.30 -18.96 3.71
N THR A 109 -18.35 -19.27 4.59
CA THR A 109 -17.07 -19.87 4.17
C THR A 109 -17.27 -21.25 3.55
N ILE A 110 -18.21 -22.06 4.07
CA ILE A 110 -18.57 -23.37 3.49
C ILE A 110 -19.16 -23.19 2.09
N ASP A 111 -20.08 -22.23 1.91
CA ASP A 111 -20.67 -21.93 0.60
C ASP A 111 -19.58 -21.51 -0.41
N LEU A 112 -18.67 -20.62 0.01
CA LEU A 112 -17.56 -20.18 -0.81
C LEU A 112 -16.64 -21.34 -1.18
N LEU A 113 -16.28 -22.19 -0.20
CA LEU A 113 -15.43 -23.35 -0.42
C LEU A 113 -16.06 -24.33 -1.42
N ALA A 114 -17.36 -24.57 -1.33
CA ALA A 114 -18.08 -25.45 -2.24
C ALA A 114 -18.00 -24.95 -3.71
N LEU A 115 -17.97 -23.63 -3.93
CA LEU A 115 -17.73 -23.06 -5.26
C LEU A 115 -16.25 -23.13 -5.68
N LEU A 116 -15.33 -22.97 -4.74
CA LEU A 116 -13.89 -22.97 -5.02
C LEU A 116 -13.36 -24.36 -5.40
N ILE A 117 -13.82 -25.42 -4.73
CA ILE A 117 -13.34 -26.80 -4.96
C ILE A 117 -13.31 -27.17 -6.46
N PRO A 118 -14.41 -27.06 -7.23
CA PRO A 118 -14.38 -27.44 -8.65
C PRO A 118 -13.47 -26.53 -9.50
N LEU A 119 -13.29 -25.26 -9.11
CA LEU A 119 -12.37 -24.34 -9.78
C LEU A 119 -10.91 -24.73 -9.53
N VAL A 120 -10.61 -25.14 -8.31
CA VAL A 120 -9.30 -25.67 -7.91
C VAL A 120 -9.06 -27.02 -8.58
N GLU A 121 -10.03 -27.93 -8.68
CA GLU A 121 -9.82 -29.22 -9.36
C GLU A 121 -9.53 -29.06 -10.85
N ARG A 122 -10.14 -28.05 -11.50
CA ARG A 122 -9.97 -27.80 -12.92
C ARG A 122 -8.49 -27.55 -13.25
N ARG A 123 -7.90 -28.41 -14.09
CA ARG A 123 -6.48 -28.37 -14.50
C ARG A 123 -5.49 -28.49 -13.34
N ALA A 124 -5.88 -29.11 -12.22
CA ALA A 124 -5.00 -29.35 -11.09
C ALA A 124 -3.77 -30.19 -11.49
N ASP A 125 -3.97 -31.22 -12.32
CA ASP A 125 -2.93 -32.05 -12.93
C ASP A 125 -1.87 -31.23 -13.66
N TYR A 126 -2.30 -30.29 -14.50
CA TYR A 126 -1.41 -29.41 -15.24
C TYR A 126 -0.64 -28.46 -14.31
N ARG A 127 -1.31 -27.87 -13.29
CA ARG A 127 -0.63 -27.01 -12.32
C ARG A 127 0.36 -27.77 -11.46
N GLN A 128 0.02 -28.98 -11.01
CA GLN A 128 0.94 -29.85 -10.29
C GLN A 128 2.15 -30.22 -11.14
N ALA A 129 1.97 -30.50 -12.43
CA ALA A 129 3.08 -30.76 -13.35
C ALA A 129 4.00 -29.52 -13.51
N LEU A 130 3.45 -28.32 -13.54
CA LEU A 130 4.24 -27.08 -13.56
C LEU A 130 5.02 -26.87 -12.26
N VAL A 131 4.38 -27.06 -11.09
CA VAL A 131 5.04 -26.97 -9.79
C VAL A 131 6.16 -28.01 -9.68
N TYR A 132 5.92 -29.24 -10.11
CA TYR A 132 6.96 -30.28 -10.11
C TYR A 132 8.14 -29.90 -11.02
N ARG A 133 7.88 -29.31 -12.20
CA ARG A 133 8.93 -28.98 -13.16
C ARG A 133 9.71 -27.71 -12.79
N TYR A 134 9.07 -26.70 -12.21
CA TYR A 134 9.64 -25.37 -12.04
C TYR A 134 9.70 -24.89 -10.59
N GLY A 135 9.06 -25.60 -9.66
CA GLY A 135 8.89 -25.17 -8.27
C GLY A 135 10.20 -24.97 -7.53
N GLU A 136 11.20 -25.84 -7.74
CA GLU A 136 12.52 -25.76 -7.10
C GLU A 136 13.21 -24.40 -7.33
N VAL A 137 13.02 -23.79 -8.51
CA VAL A 137 13.61 -22.49 -8.85
C VAL A 137 12.99 -21.34 -8.03
N PHE A 138 11.73 -21.50 -7.60
CA PHE A 138 10.97 -20.50 -6.85
C PHE A 138 10.89 -20.79 -5.36
N GLU A 139 11.29 -21.99 -4.91
CA GLU A 139 11.17 -22.43 -3.51
C GLU A 139 11.85 -21.45 -2.55
N GLY A 140 13.11 -21.07 -2.82
CA GLY A 140 13.81 -20.11 -1.97
C GLY A 140 13.15 -18.73 -1.92
N LEU A 141 12.55 -18.25 -3.02
CA LEU A 141 11.82 -16.99 -3.02
C LEU A 141 10.50 -17.11 -2.24
N ALA A 142 9.79 -18.23 -2.39
CA ALA A 142 8.56 -18.48 -1.65
C ALA A 142 8.81 -18.53 -0.14
N GLU A 143 9.89 -19.20 0.29
CA GLU A 143 10.32 -19.23 1.70
C GLU A 143 10.65 -17.83 2.23
N GLN A 144 11.35 -16.99 1.46
CA GLN A 144 11.63 -15.61 1.83
C GLN A 144 10.36 -14.77 1.99
N VAL A 145 9.41 -14.90 1.06
CA VAL A 145 8.14 -14.16 1.11
C VAL A 145 7.30 -14.58 2.32
N GLU A 146 7.20 -15.88 2.61
CA GLU A 146 6.52 -16.38 3.81
C GLU A 146 7.23 -15.92 5.08
N HIS A 147 8.56 -15.95 5.11
CA HIS A 147 9.32 -15.42 6.23
C HIS A 147 9.00 -13.93 6.49
N TRP A 148 9.02 -13.08 5.47
CA TRP A 148 8.67 -11.65 5.60
C TRP A 148 7.23 -11.43 6.05
N ARG A 149 6.29 -12.27 5.60
CA ARG A 149 4.90 -12.24 6.04
C ARG A 149 4.74 -12.63 7.51
N ASP A 150 5.57 -13.53 8.01
CA ASP A 150 5.59 -13.90 9.42
C ASP A 150 6.19 -12.81 10.29
N VAL A 151 7.37 -12.29 9.92
CA VAL A 151 8.02 -11.25 10.73
C VAL A 151 7.30 -9.92 10.67
N SER A 152 6.49 -9.62 9.64
CA SER A 152 5.68 -8.40 9.57
C SER A 152 4.67 -8.26 10.71
N GLN A 153 4.29 -9.37 11.36
CA GLN A 153 3.41 -9.34 12.53
C GLN A 153 4.09 -8.76 13.78
N SER A 154 5.42 -8.69 13.79
CA SER A 154 6.21 -8.30 14.96
C SER A 154 7.17 -7.14 14.70
N LEU A 155 7.76 -7.07 13.51
CA LEU A 155 8.66 -6.00 13.11
C LEU A 155 7.89 -4.75 12.75
N ARG A 156 8.43 -3.58 13.15
CA ARG A 156 7.86 -2.30 12.74
C ARG A 156 8.07 -2.09 11.23
N PRO A 157 7.22 -1.29 10.56
CA PRO A 157 7.25 -1.11 9.11
C PRO A 157 8.63 -0.74 8.52
N SER A 158 9.38 0.15 9.19
CA SER A 158 10.72 0.54 8.73
C SER A 158 11.73 -0.61 8.84
N ASP A 159 11.73 -1.34 9.96
CA ASP A 159 12.61 -2.49 10.19
C ASP A 159 12.29 -3.66 9.25
N LEU A 160 10.99 -3.89 8.99
CA LEU A 160 10.53 -4.87 8.00
C LEU A 160 11.03 -4.52 6.61
N LEU A 161 10.91 -3.25 6.20
CA LEU A 161 11.39 -2.78 4.91
C LEU A 161 12.91 -2.93 4.78
N ASP A 162 13.67 -2.60 5.82
CA ASP A 162 15.13 -2.76 5.83
C ASP A 162 15.53 -4.23 5.71
N THR A 163 14.90 -5.10 6.50
CA THR A 163 15.08 -6.56 6.45
C THR A 163 14.84 -7.10 5.04
N LEU A 164 13.72 -6.73 4.42
CA LEU A 164 13.38 -7.13 3.05
C LEU A 164 14.43 -6.64 2.05
N LEU A 165 14.85 -5.38 2.13
CA LEU A 165 15.84 -4.81 1.20
C LEU A 165 17.20 -5.51 1.28
N VAL A 166 17.59 -5.97 2.48
CA VAL A 166 18.83 -6.73 2.71
C VAL A 166 18.68 -8.16 2.20
N GLU A 167 17.65 -8.88 2.65
CA GLU A 167 17.47 -10.32 2.37
C GLU A 167 17.10 -10.60 0.91
N SER A 168 16.38 -9.69 0.26
CA SER A 168 16.11 -9.77 -1.19
C SER A 168 17.35 -9.50 -2.05
N GLY A 169 18.43 -8.97 -1.47
CA GLY A 169 19.63 -8.54 -2.18
C GLY A 169 19.50 -7.20 -2.91
N LEU A 170 18.37 -6.48 -2.77
CA LEU A 170 18.16 -5.19 -3.44
C LEU A 170 19.16 -4.13 -3.01
N TYR A 171 19.56 -4.10 -1.74
CA TYR A 171 20.64 -3.20 -1.29
C TYR A 171 21.94 -3.42 -2.07
N ASN A 172 22.36 -4.68 -2.17
CA ASN A 172 23.58 -5.06 -2.90
C ASN A 172 23.46 -4.73 -4.38
N TYR A 173 22.30 -4.99 -4.98
CA TYR A 173 22.04 -4.68 -6.38
C TYR A 173 22.17 -3.18 -6.69
N TYR A 174 21.69 -2.30 -5.79
CA TYR A 174 21.76 -0.85 -5.98
C TYR A 174 23.03 -0.21 -5.40
N GLN A 175 23.98 -0.98 -4.87
CA GLN A 175 25.15 -0.44 -4.16
C GLN A 175 25.98 0.56 -5.01
N SER A 176 26.08 0.33 -6.33
CA SER A 176 26.80 1.20 -7.25
C SER A 176 26.03 2.47 -7.65
N GLN A 177 24.72 2.51 -7.40
CA GLN A 177 23.82 3.59 -7.81
C GLN A 177 23.52 4.53 -6.65
N LYS A 178 24.45 5.45 -6.35
CA LYS A 178 24.35 6.39 -5.20
C LYS A 178 22.99 7.09 -5.08
N LYS A 179 22.41 7.55 -6.20
CA LYS A 179 21.08 8.21 -6.20
C LYS A 179 19.96 7.24 -5.81
N ARG A 180 20.02 5.98 -6.25
CA ARG A 180 19.03 4.95 -5.88
C ARG A 180 19.13 4.59 -4.39
N LEU A 181 20.35 4.42 -3.86
CA LEU A 181 20.55 4.19 -2.43
C LEU A 181 20.00 5.35 -1.59
N GLN A 182 20.24 6.60 -2.02
CA GLN A 182 19.68 7.75 -1.32
C GLN A 182 18.15 7.74 -1.32
N ASN A 183 17.52 7.31 -2.41
CA ASN A 183 16.07 7.13 -2.47
C ASN A 183 15.58 6.02 -1.53
N ILE A 184 16.31 4.91 -1.43
CA ILE A 184 16.00 3.82 -0.49
C ILE A 184 16.08 4.31 0.96
N HIS A 185 17.14 5.03 1.34
CA HIS A 185 17.25 5.61 2.68
C HIS A 185 16.14 6.65 2.95
N ASN A 186 15.69 7.39 1.94
CA ASN A 186 14.55 8.30 2.08
C ASN A 186 13.25 7.52 2.30
N LEU A 187 13.06 6.39 1.62
CA LEU A 187 11.92 5.52 1.80
C LEU A 187 11.88 4.93 3.21
N LEU A 188 13.02 4.47 3.74
CA LEU A 188 13.10 3.98 5.13
C LEU A 188 12.76 5.04 6.16
N ARG A 189 13.29 6.27 5.98
CA ARG A 189 12.95 7.42 6.82
C ARG A 189 11.47 7.79 6.73
N PHE A 190 10.87 7.67 5.55
CA PHE A 190 9.44 7.88 5.37
C PHE A 190 8.62 6.83 6.13
N PHE A 191 8.95 5.54 5.99
CA PHE A 191 8.29 4.46 6.75
C PHE A 191 8.41 4.68 8.25
N GLN A 192 9.58 5.11 8.73
CA GLN A 192 9.80 5.42 10.15
C GLN A 192 8.98 6.63 10.62
N ALA A 193 8.87 7.68 9.80
CA ALA A 193 8.14 8.90 10.15
C ALA A 193 6.62 8.73 10.13
N GLN A 194 6.10 7.82 9.31
CA GLN A 194 4.67 7.51 9.22
C GLN A 194 4.24 6.36 10.14
N ASP A 195 5.20 5.74 10.86
CA ASP A 195 4.89 4.65 11.76
C ASP A 195 4.16 5.15 13.02
N ASP A 196 3.01 4.56 13.35
CA ASP A 196 2.27 4.85 14.60
C ASP A 196 2.53 3.74 15.62
N PRO A 197 3.33 3.99 16.68
CA PRO A 197 3.67 3.00 17.69
C PRO A 197 2.47 2.44 18.46
N ASN A 198 1.32 3.13 18.45
CA ASN A 198 0.11 2.68 19.15
C ASN A 198 -0.67 1.63 18.36
N LEU A 199 -0.40 1.49 17.06
CA LEU A 199 -1.01 0.49 16.20
C LEU A 199 -0.21 -0.81 16.20
N HIS A 200 -0.91 -1.93 16.00
CA HIS A 200 -0.28 -3.20 15.69
C HIS A 200 0.60 -3.06 14.43
N PRO A 201 1.78 -3.72 14.34
CA PRO A 201 2.70 -3.54 13.21
C PRO A 201 2.07 -3.74 11.83
N ASP A 202 1.25 -4.78 11.66
CA ASP A 202 0.51 -5.03 10.41
C ASP A 202 -0.44 -3.88 10.05
N THR A 203 -1.18 -3.36 11.03
CA THR A 203 -2.11 -2.23 10.83
C THR A 203 -1.36 -0.95 10.50
N ALA A 204 -0.23 -0.69 11.17
CA ALA A 204 0.64 0.45 10.86
C ALA A 204 1.17 0.35 9.43
N LEU A 205 1.66 -0.82 9.02
CA LEU A 205 2.13 -1.05 7.64
C LEU A 205 1.02 -0.80 6.61
N ARG A 206 -0.18 -1.36 6.83
CA ARG A 206 -1.33 -1.16 5.94
C ARG A 206 -1.71 0.32 5.83
N SER A 207 -1.74 1.03 6.96
CA SER A 207 -2.03 2.46 6.99
C SER A 207 -1.03 3.27 6.15
N ILE A 208 0.27 2.97 6.26
CA ILE A 208 1.31 3.62 5.43
C ILE A 208 1.07 3.33 3.95
N ILE A 209 0.79 2.07 3.58
CA ILE A 209 0.54 1.68 2.18
C ILE A 209 -0.70 2.41 1.64
N GLU A 210 -1.79 2.44 2.38
CA GLU A 210 -3.02 3.17 2.03
C GLU A 210 -2.75 4.67 1.86
N PHE A 211 -2.01 5.28 2.79
CA PHE A 211 -1.59 6.67 2.68
C PHE A 211 -0.80 6.91 1.39
N THR A 212 0.14 6.04 1.02
CA THR A 212 0.90 6.19 -0.23
C THR A 212 0.04 6.01 -1.48
N ALA A 213 -0.95 5.12 -1.44
CA ALA A 213 -1.90 4.91 -2.54
C ALA A 213 -2.78 6.14 -2.74
N LEU A 214 -3.22 6.79 -1.65
CA LEU A 214 -3.92 8.07 -1.66
C LEU A 214 -3.02 9.23 -2.12
N ALA A 215 -1.77 9.27 -1.64
CA ALA A 215 -0.80 10.30 -1.98
C ALA A 215 -0.43 10.30 -3.47
N LYS A 216 -0.41 9.14 -4.14
CA LYS A 216 -0.25 9.08 -5.61
C LYS A 216 -1.38 9.79 -6.37
N ASN A 217 -2.57 9.91 -5.77
CA ASN A 217 -3.69 10.69 -6.31
C ASN A 217 -3.68 12.15 -5.82
N LEU A 218 -2.85 12.46 -4.83
CA LEU A 218 -2.69 13.75 -4.18
C LEU A 218 -1.26 14.25 -4.39
N ASP A 219 -0.90 14.54 -5.63
CA ASP A 219 0.02 15.64 -5.96
C ASP A 219 -0.62 17.01 -5.57
N ARG A 220 -1.28 17.06 -4.41
CA ARG A 220 -1.97 18.21 -3.85
C ARG A 220 -1.10 18.73 -2.73
N VAL A 221 -0.29 19.72 -3.10
CA VAL A 221 0.06 20.89 -2.29
C VAL A 221 -0.63 20.84 -0.93
N SER A 222 0.08 20.39 0.09
CA SER A 222 -0.40 20.41 1.46
C SER A 222 -0.89 21.82 1.78
N GLN A 223 -2.16 21.96 2.13
CA GLN A 223 -2.75 23.17 2.71
C GLN A 223 -2.28 23.35 4.17
N ASP A 224 -0.99 23.10 4.42
CA ASP A 224 -0.39 23.52 5.67
C ASP A 224 -0.21 25.04 5.57
N ASN A 225 -0.96 25.79 6.37
CA ASN A 225 -1.21 27.23 6.22
C ASN A 225 0.03 28.15 6.39
N ASN A 226 1.25 27.60 6.43
CA ASN A 226 2.46 28.38 6.66
C ASN A 226 3.69 27.95 5.83
N GLN A 227 3.49 27.31 4.67
CA GLN A 227 4.58 26.95 3.76
C GLN A 227 4.41 27.60 2.39
N VAL A 228 5.53 27.90 1.72
CA VAL A 228 5.53 28.41 0.34
C VAL A 228 5.52 27.21 -0.61
N PRO A 229 4.45 26.97 -1.37
CA PRO A 229 4.37 25.81 -2.25
C PRO A 229 5.28 25.98 -3.46
N ILE A 230 6.19 25.03 -3.67
CA ILE A 230 7.02 24.93 -4.88
C ILE A 230 6.39 23.85 -5.75
N ILE A 231 5.73 24.28 -6.83
CA ILE A 231 5.00 23.41 -7.75
C ILE A 231 5.40 23.65 -9.19
N THR A 232 5.16 22.64 -10.03
CA THR A 232 5.27 22.82 -11.48
C THR A 232 4.08 23.63 -12.02
N VAL A 233 4.25 24.25 -13.19
CA VAL A 233 3.17 24.98 -13.88
C VAL A 233 1.95 24.07 -14.13
N HIS A 234 2.18 22.80 -14.46
CA HIS A 234 1.12 21.82 -14.68
C HIS A 234 0.29 21.57 -13.41
N GLN A 235 0.94 21.42 -12.26
CA GLN A 235 0.28 21.25 -10.97
C GLN A 235 -0.47 22.51 -10.51
N SER A 236 -0.10 23.69 -11.01
CA SER A 236 -0.77 24.95 -10.66
C SER A 236 -2.14 25.13 -11.32
N LYS A 237 -2.51 24.30 -12.30
CA LYS A 237 -3.75 24.44 -13.07
C LYS A 237 -4.98 24.33 -12.14
N GLY A 238 -5.81 25.36 -12.14
CA GLY A 238 -7.00 25.44 -11.26
C GLY A 238 -6.71 25.95 -9.84
N LEU A 239 -5.45 26.23 -9.51
CA LEU A 239 -5.07 26.94 -8.29
C LEU A 239 -4.87 28.43 -8.58
N GLU A 240 -4.95 29.26 -7.54
CA GLU A 240 -4.65 30.69 -7.60
C GLU A 240 -4.02 31.15 -6.29
N PHE A 241 -3.06 32.07 -6.37
CA PHE A 241 -2.27 32.53 -5.23
C PHE A 241 -2.14 34.06 -5.24
N ASP A 242 -2.02 34.68 -4.07
CA ASP A 242 -1.87 36.14 -3.97
C ASP A 242 -0.60 36.63 -4.67
N SER A 243 0.50 35.90 -4.51
CA SER A 243 1.78 36.19 -5.14
C SER A 243 2.36 34.95 -5.83
N ILE A 244 2.79 35.09 -7.08
CA ILE A 244 3.44 34.03 -7.86
C ILE A 244 4.86 34.45 -8.20
N PHE A 245 5.78 33.49 -8.08
CA PHE A 245 7.15 33.59 -8.58
C PHE A 245 7.36 32.56 -9.69
N ILE A 246 7.43 33.02 -10.95
CA ILE A 246 7.88 32.19 -12.07
C ILE A 246 9.41 32.23 -12.07
N ALA A 247 10.02 31.13 -11.66
CA ALA A 247 11.47 30.96 -11.68
C ALA A 247 11.96 30.44 -13.04
N GLY A 248 13.08 30.96 -13.52
CA GLY A 248 13.79 30.38 -14.67
C GLY A 248 13.11 30.62 -16.02
N ALA A 249 12.58 31.83 -16.25
CA ALA A 249 12.05 32.24 -17.56
C ALA A 249 13.20 32.53 -18.55
N VAL A 250 13.94 31.49 -18.88
CA VAL A 250 15.14 31.49 -19.72
C VAL A 250 14.87 30.66 -20.98
N GLN A 251 15.43 31.08 -22.11
CA GLN A 251 15.29 30.38 -23.38
C GLN A 251 15.81 28.94 -23.26
N ASN A 252 15.02 27.97 -23.75
CA ASN A 252 15.26 26.52 -23.67
C ASN A 252 15.03 25.89 -22.28
N GLU A 253 14.65 26.68 -21.28
CA GLU A 253 14.13 26.19 -19.99
C GLU A 253 12.63 26.44 -19.88
N PHE A 254 12.19 27.65 -20.21
CA PHE A 254 10.77 28.00 -20.36
C PHE A 254 10.63 29.06 -21.46
N PRO A 255 10.47 28.67 -22.74
CA PRO A 255 10.01 27.35 -23.21
C PRO A 255 11.07 26.25 -23.10
N ASN A 256 10.63 25.02 -22.82
CA ASN A 256 11.49 23.83 -22.78
C ASN A 256 12.18 23.59 -24.13
N TYR A 257 13.47 23.23 -24.10
CA TYR A 257 14.28 22.91 -25.28
C TYR A 257 13.62 21.91 -26.24
N PHE A 258 13.02 20.84 -25.72
CA PHE A 258 12.38 19.81 -26.53
C PHE A 258 11.16 20.38 -27.25
N SER A 259 10.34 21.19 -26.57
CA SER A 259 9.19 21.87 -27.17
C SER A 259 9.61 22.88 -28.26
N VAL A 260 10.75 23.57 -28.08
CA VAL A 260 11.33 24.45 -29.11
C VAL A 260 11.77 23.63 -30.33
N ARG A 261 12.48 22.52 -30.11
CA ARG A 261 13.00 21.65 -31.18
C ARG A 261 11.89 20.98 -31.97
N ASP A 262 10.85 20.52 -31.29
CA ASP A 262 9.73 19.78 -31.87
C ASP A 262 8.60 20.73 -32.37
N ASN A 263 8.90 22.04 -32.44
CA ASN A 263 8.03 23.11 -32.94
C ASN A 263 6.66 23.20 -32.22
N ASN A 264 6.60 22.82 -30.94
CA ASN A 264 5.40 22.86 -30.11
C ASN A 264 5.39 24.06 -29.15
N LEU A 265 5.84 25.23 -29.64
CA LEU A 265 5.93 26.46 -28.84
C LEU A 265 4.57 26.99 -28.38
N GLU A 266 3.50 26.66 -29.08
CA GLU A 266 2.13 27.04 -28.71
C GLU A 266 1.72 26.46 -27.36
N GLU A 267 2.08 25.21 -27.08
CA GLU A 267 1.75 24.57 -25.79
C GLU A 267 2.53 25.19 -24.64
N GLU A 268 3.83 25.42 -24.83
CA GLU A 268 4.65 26.14 -23.83
C GLU A 268 4.13 27.56 -23.59
N ARG A 269 3.62 28.24 -24.63
CA ARG A 269 3.00 29.56 -24.47
C ARG A 269 1.71 29.48 -23.66
N ARG A 270 0.88 28.45 -23.88
CA ARG A 270 -0.30 28.19 -23.04
C ARG A 270 0.09 27.93 -21.59
N LEU A 271 1.14 27.15 -21.34
CA LEU A 271 1.66 26.92 -19.99
C LEU A 271 2.15 28.21 -19.34
N PHE A 272 2.89 29.05 -20.07
CA PHE A 272 3.34 30.35 -19.57
C PHE A 272 2.16 31.27 -19.23
N TYR A 273 1.15 31.33 -20.09
CA TYR A 273 -0.10 32.05 -19.82
C TYR A 273 -0.83 31.51 -18.58
N VAL A 274 -0.93 30.19 -18.43
CA VAL A 274 -1.51 29.57 -17.23
C VAL A 274 -0.73 30.00 -15.99
N ALA A 275 0.60 29.92 -16.00
CA ALA A 275 1.45 30.32 -14.87
C ALA A 275 1.22 31.79 -14.48
N MET A 276 1.16 32.70 -15.46
CA MET A 276 0.90 34.13 -15.21
C MET A 276 -0.48 34.35 -14.58
N THR A 277 -1.51 33.69 -15.10
CA THR A 277 -2.89 33.83 -14.64
C THR A 277 -3.18 33.15 -13.30
N ARG A 278 -2.21 32.47 -12.68
CA ARG A 278 -2.36 31.96 -11.30
C ARG A 278 -2.21 33.07 -10.25
N ALA A 279 -1.64 34.23 -10.62
CA ALA A 279 -1.40 35.35 -9.71
C ALA A 279 -2.65 36.22 -9.55
N LYS A 280 -3.10 36.44 -8.31
CA LYS A 280 -4.21 37.35 -7.99
C LYS A 280 -3.76 38.80 -7.84
N GLN A 281 -2.60 39.03 -7.21
CA GLN A 281 -2.13 40.38 -6.87
C GLN A 281 -0.76 40.69 -7.46
N ARG A 282 0.23 39.81 -7.27
CA ARG A 282 1.62 40.06 -7.68
C ARG A 282 2.19 38.90 -8.48
N LEU A 283 2.83 39.22 -9.58
CA LEU A 283 3.53 38.28 -10.44
C LEU A 283 5.00 38.71 -10.55
N PHE A 284 5.90 37.85 -10.11
CA PHE A 284 7.33 38.02 -10.26
C PHE A 284 7.84 37.00 -11.27
N ILE A 285 8.55 37.45 -12.30
CA ILE A 285 9.18 36.58 -13.28
C ILE A 285 10.67 36.80 -13.21
N SER A 286 11.43 35.74 -12.94
CA SER A 286 12.89 35.81 -12.86
C SER A 286 13.53 35.08 -14.03
N ALA A 287 14.57 35.69 -14.57
CA ALA A 287 15.44 35.11 -15.59
C ALA A 287 16.90 35.39 -15.19
N TYR A 288 17.82 34.57 -15.66
CA TYR A 288 19.25 34.71 -15.38
C TYR A 288 20.04 34.66 -16.68
N SER A 289 21.14 35.41 -16.73
CA SER A 289 21.99 35.58 -17.91
C SER A 289 23.16 34.59 -17.97
N GLN A 290 23.45 33.90 -16.87
CA GLN A 290 24.53 32.94 -16.76
C GLN A 290 24.16 31.80 -15.79
N ASP A 291 24.32 30.55 -16.21
CA ASP A 291 24.10 29.40 -15.34
C ASP A 291 25.29 29.12 -14.41
N ALA A 292 25.12 28.18 -13.48
CA ALA A 292 26.16 27.79 -12.53
C ALA A 292 27.44 27.20 -13.18
N SER A 293 27.36 26.78 -14.45
CA SER A 293 28.51 26.30 -15.23
C SER A 293 29.18 27.41 -16.04
N GLY A 294 28.70 28.64 -15.92
CA GLY A 294 29.24 29.81 -16.60
C GLY A 294 28.71 30.01 -18.02
N PHE A 295 27.73 29.22 -18.49
CA PHE A 295 27.18 29.39 -19.82
C PHE A 295 26.21 30.56 -19.88
N SER A 296 26.39 31.40 -20.90
CA SER A 296 25.49 32.52 -21.17
C SER A 296 24.10 32.01 -21.60
N LYS A 297 23.07 32.57 -20.99
CA LYS A 297 21.67 32.24 -21.21
C LYS A 297 20.92 33.45 -21.75
N LYS A 298 19.98 33.18 -22.67
CA LYS A 298 19.09 34.22 -23.21
C LYS A 298 17.80 34.25 -22.40
N ILE A 299 17.26 35.44 -22.19
CA ILE A 299 15.92 35.62 -21.59
C ILE A 299 14.89 34.92 -22.48
N SER A 300 13.87 34.32 -21.87
CA SER A 300 12.77 33.68 -22.60
C SER A 300 12.08 34.66 -23.55
N ASN A 301 11.82 34.19 -24.77
CA ASN A 301 11.04 34.95 -25.75
C ASN A 301 9.62 35.29 -25.26
N PHE A 302 9.08 34.56 -24.28
CA PHE A 302 7.75 34.86 -23.72
C PHE A 302 7.74 36.14 -22.88
N ILE A 303 8.84 36.49 -22.22
CA ILE A 303 8.95 37.76 -21.47
C ILE A 303 8.90 38.94 -22.45
N ILE A 304 9.57 38.81 -23.61
CA ILE A 304 9.65 39.87 -24.62
C ILE A 304 8.26 40.18 -25.21
N GLN A 305 7.33 39.23 -25.14
CA GLN A 305 5.95 39.39 -25.61
C GLN A 305 5.04 40.12 -24.62
N ILE A 306 5.49 40.33 -23.38
CA ILE A 306 4.72 41.08 -22.37
C ILE A 306 4.84 42.58 -22.69
N PRO A 307 3.71 43.33 -22.76
CA PRO A 307 3.76 44.77 -22.96
C PRO A 307 4.62 45.46 -21.90
N LYS A 308 5.52 46.35 -22.33
CA LYS A 308 6.47 47.02 -21.42
C LYS A 308 5.76 47.86 -20.35
N GLU A 309 4.57 48.38 -20.65
CA GLU A 309 3.75 49.14 -19.68
C GLU A 309 3.31 48.29 -18.48
N CYS A 310 3.29 46.96 -18.62
CA CYS A 310 2.90 46.03 -17.57
C CYS A 310 4.07 45.56 -16.69
N ILE A 311 5.31 45.97 -17.03
CA ILE A 311 6.52 45.56 -16.33
C ILE A 311 6.99 46.73 -15.46
N GLN A 312 7.13 46.48 -14.15
CA GLN A 312 7.65 47.45 -13.18
C GLN A 312 9.17 47.41 -13.11
#